data_AF-A0A7V9CRY9-F1
#
_entry.id   AF-A0A7V9CRY9-F1
#
_cell.length_a   1.000
_cell.length_b   1.000
_cell.length_c   1.000
_cell.angle_alpha   90.00
_cell.angle_beta   90.00
_cell.angle_gamma   90.00
#
_symmetry.space_group_name_H-M   'P 1'
#
loop_
_entity.id
_entity.type
_entity.pdbx_description
1 polymer ?
#
loop_
_entity_poly.entity_id
_entity_poly.type
_entity_poly.pdbx_seq_one_letter_code
_entity_poly.pdbx_strand_id
1 'polypeptide(L)'
;MRRLGTGLLVAAMVAALGAAQVSASSAKLPKPDPKPKPKVERLAPGVTIAGVRVGNMRPQAAEARVRVRVSASLPLEAGSLRLRVRPLQIGLRPYVAEAVRRAVRAKPGARVKLRVQVRGAAVRAYVRAVARRFGRDPVDSELSLRGVAPYLSAGAPGRRIRVEAATRAIVFALNHNQRRRVSLPVERLSQRVTRASYGPVIVIRRGSNRLHLYAGMKPWRVFGVATGQSSYPTPLGLFPIVVKWYHPWWYPPASDWAKGLKPVPPGPGNPLGTRWMGLSAESVGIHGTPDSSSIGYSASHGCIRMHVPEAEWLFEQVEIGTPVYIVAA
;
A
#
# COMPACT_ATOMS: atom_id res chain seq x y z
N MET A 1 40.39 13.20 68.83
CA MET A 1 41.72 12.59 68.58
C MET A 1 42.58 13.59 67.83
N ARG A 2 43.78 13.83 68.37
CA ARG A 2 44.80 14.81 67.92
C ARG A 2 45.50 14.37 66.64
N ARG A 3 45.94 15.35 65.82
CA ARG A 3 47.32 15.59 65.28
C ARG A 3 47.19 16.51 64.05
N LEU A 4 47.62 17.78 64.09
CA LEU A 4 48.96 18.40 64.15
C LEU A 4 49.70 18.45 62.79
N GLY A 5 50.18 19.66 62.43
CA GLY A 5 51.14 19.98 61.34
C GLY A 5 50.75 21.24 60.55
N THR A 6 50.92 22.50 60.99
CA THR A 6 52.15 23.38 61.02
C THR A 6 53.07 23.23 59.80
N GLY A 7 53.56 24.26 59.08
CA GLY A 7 53.58 25.73 59.23
C GLY A 7 54.03 26.42 57.92
N LEU A 8 53.81 27.74 57.77
CA LEU A 8 54.82 28.84 57.70
C LEU A 8 55.83 28.73 56.52
N LEU A 9 56.16 29.76 55.72
CA LEU A 9 56.50 31.14 56.05
C LEU A 9 56.62 32.01 54.78
N VAL A 10 56.26 33.28 54.93
CA VAL A 10 56.53 34.42 54.04
C VAL A 10 58.00 34.85 54.19
N ALA A 11 58.65 35.30 53.11
CA ALA A 11 59.81 36.19 53.21
C ALA A 11 59.88 37.13 52.00
N ALA A 12 59.59 38.40 52.26
CA ALA A 12 59.90 39.54 51.41
C ALA A 12 61.36 39.95 51.63
N MET A 13 62.02 40.47 50.60
CA MET A 13 63.20 41.31 50.77
C MET A 13 63.17 42.50 49.80
N VAL A 14 63.33 43.68 50.39
CA VAL A 14 63.44 45.01 49.78
C VAL A 14 64.91 45.44 49.87
N ALA A 15 65.48 45.99 48.78
CA ALA A 15 66.61 46.93 48.76
C ALA A 15 66.68 47.52 47.34
N ALA A 16 66.35 48.80 47.11
CA ALA A 16 67.09 50.05 47.37
C ALA A 16 67.88 50.55 46.13
N LEU A 17 67.80 51.87 45.92
CA LEU A 17 68.12 52.68 44.73
C LEU A 17 69.55 52.57 44.18
N GLY A 18 69.68 52.87 42.88
CA GLY A 18 70.93 53.36 42.28
C GLY A 18 70.73 53.79 40.82
N ALA A 19 70.68 55.09 40.57
CA ALA A 19 70.60 55.68 39.23
C ALA A 19 71.98 55.68 38.55
N ALA A 20 72.04 55.22 37.31
CA ALA A 20 73.13 55.55 36.38
C ALA A 20 72.56 55.58 34.95
N GLN A 21 72.48 56.78 34.37
CA GLN A 21 72.21 56.98 32.96
C GLN A 21 73.43 56.53 32.15
N VAL A 22 73.23 55.56 31.26
CA VAL A 22 74.18 55.25 30.18
C VAL A 22 73.47 55.51 28.86
N SER A 23 73.91 56.57 28.18
CA SER A 23 73.55 56.87 26.80
C SER A 23 74.10 55.77 25.89
N ALA A 24 73.21 54.92 25.37
CA ALA A 24 73.53 53.97 24.30
C ALA A 24 72.68 54.30 23.06
N SER A 25 73.39 54.73 22.01
CA SER A 25 72.88 54.92 20.66
C SER A 25 72.25 53.62 20.14
N SER A 26 70.93 53.59 19.94
CA SER A 26 70.26 52.47 19.28
C SER A 26 70.19 52.70 17.78
N ALA A 27 71.12 52.08 17.06
CA ALA A 27 71.06 51.91 15.62
C ALA A 27 69.73 51.21 15.22
N LYS A 28 69.07 51.77 14.19
CA LYS A 28 67.80 51.30 13.65
C LYS A 28 68.02 49.99 12.89
N LEU A 29 67.54 48.86 13.43
CA LEU A 29 67.52 47.57 12.75
C LEU A 29 66.72 47.67 11.43
N PRO A 30 67.19 47.06 10.32
CA PRO A 30 66.44 47.02 9.07
C PRO A 30 65.16 46.18 9.25
N LYS A 31 64.04 46.69 8.73
CA LYS A 31 62.76 45.96 8.75
C LYS A 31 62.92 44.66 7.95
N PRO A 32 62.48 43.51 8.47
CA PRO A 32 62.50 42.26 7.70
C PRO A 32 61.59 42.40 6.48
N ASP A 33 62.06 41.93 5.33
CA ASP A 33 61.30 41.93 4.09
C ASP A 33 59.91 41.30 4.29
N PRO A 34 58.85 41.85 3.68
CA PRO A 34 57.53 41.26 3.77
C PRO A 34 57.57 39.85 3.16
N LYS A 35 57.26 38.83 3.97
CA LYS A 35 57.14 37.43 3.52
C LYS A 35 56.33 37.39 2.21
N PRO A 36 56.82 36.75 1.14
CA PRO A 36 56.11 36.70 -0.13
C PRO A 36 54.71 36.13 0.08
N LYS A 37 53.69 36.86 -0.37
CA LYS A 37 52.29 36.41 -0.32
C LYS A 37 52.20 35.02 -0.97
N PRO A 38 51.61 34.00 -0.32
CA PRO A 38 51.53 32.66 -0.89
C PRO A 38 50.84 32.72 -2.25
N LYS A 39 51.50 32.17 -3.29
CA LYS A 39 50.89 32.01 -4.62
C LYS A 39 49.58 31.26 -4.45
N VAL A 40 48.47 31.90 -4.82
CA VAL A 40 47.14 31.30 -4.73
C VAL A 40 47.08 30.14 -5.72
N GLU A 41 47.22 28.92 -5.19
CA GLU A 41 47.15 27.69 -5.99
C GLU A 41 45.78 27.59 -6.67
N ARG A 42 45.78 27.46 -7.99
CA ARG A 42 44.58 27.35 -8.83
C ARG A 42 44.63 26.05 -9.61
N LEU A 43 43.46 25.47 -9.86
CA LEU A 43 43.35 24.29 -10.70
C LEU A 43 43.72 24.64 -12.15
N ALA A 44 44.37 23.70 -12.84
CA ALA A 44 44.75 23.87 -14.24
C ALA A 44 43.53 24.23 -15.13
N PRO A 45 43.74 25.02 -16.20
CA PRO A 45 42.66 25.40 -17.12
C PRO A 45 41.92 24.18 -17.69
N GLY A 46 40.62 24.30 -17.92
CA GLY A 46 39.81 23.25 -18.56
C GLY A 46 39.55 21.99 -17.71
N VAL A 47 40.06 21.89 -16.47
CA VAL A 47 39.81 20.74 -15.61
C VAL A 47 38.32 20.62 -15.24
N THR A 48 37.81 19.39 -15.25
CA THR A 48 36.42 19.08 -14.85
C THR A 48 36.37 17.98 -13.80
N ILE A 49 35.40 18.07 -12.89
CA ILE A 49 35.09 17.04 -11.90
C ILE A 49 33.62 16.64 -12.06
N ALA A 50 33.34 15.38 -12.39
CA ALA A 50 31.97 14.87 -12.60
C ALA A 50 31.10 15.74 -13.53
N GLY A 51 31.71 16.28 -14.59
CA GLY A 51 31.04 17.17 -15.56
C GLY A 51 30.94 18.64 -15.13
N VAL A 52 31.42 19.01 -13.93
CA VAL A 52 31.50 20.40 -13.47
C VAL A 52 32.82 21.00 -13.90
N ARG A 53 32.78 22.15 -14.58
CA ARG A 53 33.99 22.93 -14.91
C ARG A 53 34.56 23.60 -13.65
N VAL A 54 35.80 23.23 -13.31
CA VAL A 54 36.52 23.71 -12.12
C VAL A 54 37.89 24.31 -12.43
N GLY A 55 38.32 24.31 -13.69
CA GLY A 55 39.58 24.94 -14.09
C GLY A 55 39.63 26.43 -13.73
N ASN A 56 40.83 26.92 -13.42
CA ASN A 56 41.12 28.28 -12.95
C ASN A 56 40.52 28.67 -11.59
N MET A 57 39.74 27.77 -10.96
CA MET A 57 39.17 27.99 -9.63
C MET A 57 40.21 27.73 -8.55
N ARG A 58 40.02 28.36 -7.38
CA ARG A 58 40.68 27.95 -6.14
C ARG A 58 40.09 26.61 -5.66
N PRO A 59 40.85 25.74 -4.98
CA PRO A 59 40.37 24.46 -4.47
C PRO A 59 39.06 24.56 -3.67
N GLN A 60 38.93 25.53 -2.77
CA GLN A 60 37.73 25.71 -1.94
C GLN A 60 36.50 26.07 -2.78
N ALA A 61 36.66 26.93 -3.79
CA ALA A 61 35.57 27.29 -4.71
C ALA A 61 35.18 26.10 -5.61
N ALA A 62 36.15 25.31 -6.06
CA ALA A 62 35.90 24.08 -6.81
C ALA A 62 35.13 23.06 -5.96
N GLU A 63 35.51 22.85 -4.69
CA GLU A 63 34.79 21.97 -3.77
C GLU A 63 33.34 22.41 -3.57
N ALA A 64 33.10 23.70 -3.29
CA ALA A 64 31.76 24.23 -3.12
C ALA A 64 30.88 24.00 -4.35
N ARG A 65 31.41 24.29 -5.55
CA ARG A 65 30.67 24.13 -6.81
C ARG A 65 30.33 22.67 -7.10
N VAL A 66 31.30 21.76 -6.92
CA VAL A 66 31.06 20.31 -7.11
C VAL A 66 30.04 19.81 -6.09
N ARG A 67 30.14 20.24 -4.83
CA ARG A 67 29.20 19.87 -3.77
C ARG A 67 27.77 20.28 -4.09
N VAL A 68 27.54 21.50 -4.61
CA VAL A 68 26.21 21.95 -5.05
C VAL A 68 25.67 21.03 -6.16
N ARG A 69 26.47 20.73 -7.19
CA ARG A 69 26.01 19.90 -8.31
C ARG A 69 25.68 18.46 -7.90
N VAL A 70 26.45 17.89 -6.98
CA VAL A 70 26.25 16.52 -6.49
C VAL A 70 25.08 16.45 -5.50
N SER A 71 24.83 17.52 -4.76
CA SER A 71 23.70 17.61 -3.81
C SER A 71 22.37 17.94 -4.49
N ALA A 72 22.39 18.30 -5.78
CA ALA A 72 21.19 18.59 -6.56
C ALA A 72 20.18 17.44 -6.50
N SER A 73 18.90 17.79 -6.38
CA SER A 73 17.80 16.82 -6.21
C SER A 73 17.73 15.84 -7.38
N LEU A 74 17.45 14.58 -7.07
CA LEU A 74 17.09 13.54 -8.02
C LEU A 74 15.56 13.47 -8.15
N PRO A 75 14.99 13.79 -9.32
CA PRO A 75 13.55 13.61 -9.54
C PRO A 75 13.20 12.13 -9.68
N LEU A 76 12.18 11.69 -8.95
CA LEU A 76 11.64 10.34 -8.97
C LEU A 76 10.18 10.36 -9.44
N GLU A 77 9.75 9.28 -10.07
CA GLU A 77 8.39 9.10 -10.57
C GLU A 77 7.88 7.68 -10.31
N ALA A 78 6.64 7.54 -9.86
CA ALA A 78 5.97 6.25 -9.72
C ALA A 78 4.48 6.39 -10.09
N GLY A 79 4.08 6.03 -11.31
CA GLY A 79 2.71 6.28 -11.78
C GLY A 79 2.40 7.78 -11.80
N SER A 80 1.40 8.24 -11.02
CA SER A 80 1.10 9.67 -10.84
C SER A 80 1.97 10.37 -9.80
N LEU A 81 2.71 9.63 -8.97
CA LEU A 81 3.56 10.21 -7.95
C LEU A 81 4.79 10.88 -8.59
N ARG A 82 5.08 12.10 -8.15
CA ARG A 82 6.28 12.87 -8.52
C ARG A 82 6.96 13.33 -7.25
N LEU A 83 8.22 12.95 -7.06
CA LEU A 83 9.02 13.31 -5.89
C LEU A 83 10.37 13.88 -6.32
N ARG A 84 11.01 14.62 -5.41
CA ARG A 84 12.40 15.06 -5.55
C ARG A 84 13.13 14.74 -4.27
N VAL A 85 14.24 14.04 -4.36
CA VAL A 85 15.02 13.63 -3.18
C VAL A 85 16.45 14.16 -3.27
N ARG A 86 17.01 14.64 -2.16
CA ARG A 86 18.42 15.04 -2.15
C ARG A 86 19.27 13.77 -1.96
N PRO A 87 20.23 13.47 -2.85
CA PRO A 87 21.04 12.25 -2.76
C PRO A 87 21.72 12.03 -1.41
N LEU A 88 22.16 13.11 -0.76
CA LEU A 88 22.82 13.05 0.55
C LEU A 88 21.88 12.50 1.65
N GLN A 89 20.58 12.76 1.56
CA GLN A 89 19.59 12.28 2.54
C GLN A 89 19.33 10.77 2.42
N ILE A 90 19.58 10.18 1.24
CA ILE A 90 19.32 8.77 0.96
C ILE A 90 20.58 7.93 0.89
N GLY A 91 21.67 8.43 1.46
CA GLY A 91 22.90 7.65 1.67
C GLY A 91 23.97 7.80 0.60
N LEU A 92 23.92 8.83 -0.26
CA LEU A 92 25.06 9.21 -1.10
C LEU A 92 26.13 9.91 -0.26
N ARG A 93 27.38 9.43 -0.35
CA ARG A 93 28.58 10.07 0.19
C ARG A 93 29.58 10.36 -0.92
N PRO A 94 29.72 11.63 -1.35
CA PRO A 94 30.68 12.00 -2.38
C PRO A 94 32.05 12.38 -1.80
N TYR A 95 33.12 11.84 -2.36
CA TYR A 95 34.50 12.15 -1.96
C TYR A 95 35.02 13.39 -2.69
N VAL A 96 34.35 14.54 -2.47
CA VAL A 96 34.63 15.79 -3.20
C VAL A 96 36.04 16.31 -2.94
N ALA A 97 36.48 16.36 -1.68
CA ALA A 97 37.80 16.84 -1.32
C ALA A 97 38.93 16.00 -1.94
N GLU A 98 38.77 14.66 -1.98
CA GLU A 98 39.71 13.77 -2.67
C GLU A 98 39.75 14.03 -4.18
N ALA A 99 38.58 14.27 -4.81
CA ALA A 99 38.51 14.61 -6.22
C ALA A 99 39.20 15.95 -6.52
N VAL A 100 39.01 16.97 -5.68
CA VAL A 100 39.68 18.27 -5.83
C VAL A 100 41.18 18.16 -5.61
N ARG A 101 41.65 17.42 -4.59
CA ARG A 101 43.09 17.17 -4.40
C ARG A 101 43.74 16.50 -5.61
N ARG A 102 43.03 15.59 -6.29
CA ARG A 102 43.51 14.98 -7.55
C ARG A 102 43.49 15.98 -8.71
N ALA A 103 42.49 16.84 -8.76
CA ALA A 103 42.35 17.87 -9.78
C ALA A 103 43.42 18.97 -9.71
N VAL A 104 43.91 19.29 -8.51
CA VAL A 104 45.04 20.22 -8.31
C VAL A 104 46.32 19.73 -9.02
N ARG A 105 46.59 18.42 -8.96
CA ARG A 105 47.76 17.80 -9.62
C ARG A 105 47.50 17.39 -11.07
N ALA A 106 46.33 17.70 -11.63
CA ALA A 106 45.94 17.23 -12.94
C ALA A 106 46.44 18.16 -14.05
N LYS A 107 46.70 17.58 -15.23
CA LYS A 107 47.05 18.34 -16.44
C LYS A 107 45.87 19.24 -16.88
N PRO A 108 46.13 20.34 -17.61
CA PRO A 108 45.07 21.11 -18.24
C PRO A 108 44.11 20.23 -19.06
N GLY A 109 42.82 20.54 -19.00
CA GLY A 109 41.76 19.76 -19.68
C GLY A 109 41.42 18.40 -19.05
N ALA A 110 42.05 18.02 -17.93
CA ALA A 110 41.82 16.71 -17.33
C ALA A 110 40.37 16.51 -16.85
N ARG A 111 39.86 15.28 -17.05
CA ARG A 111 38.54 14.83 -16.58
C ARG A 111 38.70 13.97 -15.34
N VAL A 112 38.52 14.58 -14.17
CA VAL A 112 38.67 13.90 -12.88
C VAL A 112 37.37 13.21 -12.48
N LYS A 113 37.44 11.90 -12.23
CA LYS A 113 36.30 11.10 -11.75
C LYS A 113 36.01 11.42 -10.29
N LEU A 114 34.75 11.72 -9.98
CA LEU A 114 34.28 11.81 -8.59
C LEU A 114 33.93 10.41 -8.09
N ARG A 115 34.62 9.94 -7.05
CA ARG A 115 34.22 8.72 -6.34
C ARG A 115 33.01 9.03 -5.48
N VAL A 116 32.02 8.16 -5.53
CA VAL A 116 30.84 8.20 -4.69
C VAL A 116 30.65 6.85 -4.02
N GLN A 117 30.17 6.87 -2.78
CA GLN A 117 29.71 5.69 -2.08
C GLN A 117 28.21 5.83 -1.85
N VAL A 118 27.44 4.81 -2.23
CA VAL A 118 26.00 4.77 -2.04
C VAL A 118 25.68 3.69 -1.03
N ARG A 119 25.03 4.07 0.08
CA ARG A 119 24.54 3.13 1.07
C ARG A 119 23.23 2.50 0.58
N GLY A 120 23.33 1.35 -0.09
CA GLY A 120 22.18 0.65 -0.66
C GLY A 120 21.05 0.40 0.35
N ALA A 121 21.39 0.08 1.61
CA ALA A 121 20.40 -0.08 2.68
C ALA A 121 19.60 1.20 2.99
N ALA A 122 20.23 2.37 2.94
CA ALA A 122 19.57 3.66 3.16
C ALA A 122 18.64 4.00 1.99
N VAL A 123 19.09 3.76 0.75
CA VAL A 123 18.24 3.91 -0.45
C VAL A 123 17.03 2.98 -0.35
N ARG A 124 17.23 1.70 -0.01
CA ARG A 124 16.14 0.72 0.16
C ARG A 124 15.18 1.14 1.27
N ALA A 125 15.66 1.67 2.39
CA ALA A 125 14.82 2.17 3.47
C ALA A 125 13.95 3.35 3.01
N TYR A 126 14.54 4.30 2.27
CA TYR A 126 13.80 5.41 1.66
C TYR A 126 12.74 4.92 0.67
N VAL A 127 13.09 4.00 -0.24
CA VAL A 127 12.15 3.42 -1.20
C VAL A 127 11.01 2.70 -0.48
N ARG A 128 11.28 1.95 0.60
CA ARG A 128 10.23 1.33 1.42
C ARG A 128 9.28 2.35 2.05
N ALA A 129 9.80 3.48 2.54
CA ALA A 129 8.97 4.54 3.09
C ALA A 129 8.06 5.16 2.01
N VAL A 130 8.60 5.42 0.82
CA VAL A 130 7.82 5.90 -0.33
C VAL A 130 6.77 4.87 -0.77
N ALA A 131 7.16 3.59 -0.85
CA ALA A 131 6.28 2.50 -1.25
C ALA A 131 5.08 2.35 -0.30
N ARG A 132 5.28 2.49 1.02
CA ARG A 132 4.17 2.46 1.99
C ARG A 132 3.18 3.59 1.81
N ARG A 133 3.64 4.81 1.53
CA ARG A 133 2.76 5.98 1.34
C ARG A 133 2.02 5.94 -0.01
N PHE A 134 2.65 5.37 -1.04
CA PHE A 134 2.09 5.30 -2.38
C PHE A 134 1.17 4.09 -2.60
N GLY A 135 1.55 2.97 -1.98
CA GLY A 135 0.90 1.69 -2.13
C GLY A 135 -0.53 1.72 -1.61
N ARG A 136 -1.38 0.93 -2.25
CA ARG A 136 -2.75 0.69 -1.83
C ARG A 136 -3.08 -0.76 -2.15
N ASP A 137 -3.65 -1.48 -1.20
CA ASP A 137 -4.10 -2.85 -1.44
C ASP A 137 -5.35 -2.86 -2.33
N PRO A 138 -5.53 -3.90 -3.16
CA PRO A 138 -6.75 -4.03 -3.94
C PRO A 138 -7.95 -4.16 -3.00
N VAL A 139 -9.06 -3.53 -3.38
CA VAL A 139 -10.33 -3.60 -2.66
C VAL A 139 -11.33 -4.33 -3.54
N ASP A 140 -11.83 -5.45 -3.05
CA ASP A 140 -12.85 -6.25 -3.74
C ASP A 140 -14.22 -5.54 -3.72
N SER A 141 -15.06 -5.84 -4.72
CA SER A 141 -16.45 -5.39 -4.71
C SER A 141 -17.26 -6.23 -3.71
N GLU A 142 -18.03 -5.57 -2.86
CA GLU A 142 -18.81 -6.18 -1.80
C GLU A 142 -20.30 -6.07 -2.09
N LEU A 143 -21.06 -7.14 -1.83
CA LEU A 143 -22.50 -7.20 -2.03
C LEU A 143 -23.24 -6.76 -0.76
N SER A 144 -24.21 -5.89 -0.94
CA SER A 144 -25.15 -5.42 0.09
C SER A 144 -26.53 -5.18 -0.54
N LEU A 145 -27.50 -4.74 0.25
CA LEU A 145 -28.75 -4.20 -0.28
C LEU A 145 -28.80 -2.68 -0.13
N ARG A 146 -29.33 -2.00 -1.15
CA ARG A 146 -29.83 -0.63 -1.04
C ARG A 146 -31.35 -0.66 -1.16
N GLY A 147 -32.03 -0.48 -0.04
CA GLY A 147 -33.44 -0.84 0.07
C GLY A 147 -33.60 -2.35 -0.13
N VAL A 148 -34.24 -2.75 -1.22
CA VAL A 148 -34.56 -4.15 -1.56
C VAL A 148 -33.86 -4.64 -2.82
N ALA A 149 -32.93 -3.84 -3.36
CA ALA A 149 -32.16 -4.17 -4.55
C ALA A 149 -30.68 -4.43 -4.19
N PRO A 150 -30.01 -5.39 -4.84
CA PRO A 150 -28.60 -5.64 -4.61
C PRO A 150 -27.76 -4.45 -5.06
N TYR A 151 -26.74 -4.15 -4.26
CA TYR A 151 -25.76 -3.13 -4.53
C TYR A 151 -24.36 -3.69 -4.34
N LEU A 152 -23.54 -3.56 -5.40
CA LEU A 152 -22.14 -3.93 -5.39
C LEU A 152 -21.28 -2.68 -5.22
N SER A 153 -20.44 -2.63 -4.20
CA SER A 153 -19.52 -1.53 -3.98
C SER A 153 -18.54 -1.39 -5.16
N ALA A 154 -17.98 -0.19 -5.34
CA ALA A 154 -16.94 0.00 -6.32
C ALA A 154 -15.64 -0.58 -5.74
N GLY A 155 -15.27 -1.79 -6.19
CA GLY A 155 -13.91 -2.29 -5.98
C GLY A 155 -12.88 -1.34 -6.63
N ALA A 156 -11.63 -1.43 -6.18
CA ALA A 156 -10.54 -0.69 -6.79
C ALA A 156 -9.27 -1.54 -6.89
N PRO A 157 -8.52 -1.44 -8.01
CA PRO A 157 -7.23 -2.11 -8.12
C PRO A 157 -6.24 -1.52 -7.13
N GLY A 158 -5.37 -2.38 -6.62
CA GLY A 158 -4.25 -2.01 -5.79
C GLY A 158 -3.04 -1.59 -6.62
N ARG A 159 -2.02 -1.09 -5.94
CA ARG A 159 -0.73 -0.73 -6.53
C ARG A 159 0.38 -0.87 -5.51
N ARG A 160 1.56 -1.29 -5.96
CA ARG A 160 2.78 -1.34 -5.14
C ARG A 160 4.01 -0.92 -5.95
N ILE A 161 4.95 -0.25 -5.30
CA ILE A 161 6.28 -0.02 -5.91
C ILE A 161 7.11 -1.29 -5.75
N ARG A 162 7.76 -1.74 -6.83
CA ARG A 162 8.71 -2.85 -6.78
C ARG A 162 10.01 -2.37 -6.12
N VAL A 163 10.06 -2.48 -4.78
CA VAL A 163 11.11 -1.90 -3.92
C VAL A 163 12.52 -2.21 -4.42
N GLU A 164 12.81 -3.46 -4.75
CA GLU A 164 14.15 -3.86 -5.17
C GLU A 164 14.54 -3.28 -6.54
N ALA A 165 13.62 -3.29 -7.51
CA ALA A 165 13.84 -2.69 -8.82
C ALA A 165 14.04 -1.16 -8.74
N ALA A 166 13.20 -0.50 -7.94
CA ALA A 166 13.30 0.93 -7.65
C ALA A 166 14.62 1.29 -6.94
N THR A 167 15.04 0.47 -5.97
CA THR A 167 16.31 0.65 -5.26
C THR A 167 17.50 0.57 -6.22
N ARG A 168 17.54 -0.47 -7.08
CA ARG A 168 18.59 -0.61 -8.10
C ARG A 168 18.63 0.58 -9.06
N ALA A 169 17.47 1.06 -9.52
CA ALA A 169 17.38 2.21 -10.41
C ALA A 169 17.95 3.50 -9.77
N ILE A 170 17.62 3.75 -8.50
CA ILE A 170 18.16 4.91 -7.77
C ILE A 170 19.67 4.76 -7.54
N VAL A 171 20.12 3.60 -7.05
CA VAL A 171 21.56 3.33 -6.82
C VAL A 171 22.36 3.52 -8.11
N PHE A 172 21.85 3.00 -9.24
CA PHE A 172 22.45 3.19 -10.55
C PHE A 172 22.56 4.67 -10.92
N ALA A 173 21.47 5.44 -10.79
CA ALA A 173 21.46 6.87 -11.09
C ALA A 173 22.46 7.65 -10.21
N LEU A 174 22.55 7.30 -8.92
CA LEU A 174 23.46 7.91 -7.97
C LEU A 174 24.93 7.63 -8.29
N ASN A 175 25.28 6.37 -8.58
CA ASN A 175 26.65 5.97 -8.95
C ASN A 175 27.15 6.66 -10.21
N HIS A 176 26.26 6.92 -11.18
CA HIS A 176 26.60 7.58 -12.44
C HIS A 176 26.38 9.10 -12.41
N ASN A 177 26.12 9.68 -11.24
CA ASN A 177 25.81 11.11 -11.06
C ASN A 177 24.69 11.63 -11.97
N GLN A 178 23.74 10.77 -12.35
CA GLN A 178 22.61 11.13 -13.19
C GLN A 178 21.61 11.96 -12.37
N ARG A 179 21.06 13.00 -13.00
CA ARG A 179 19.99 13.84 -12.41
C ARG A 179 18.75 13.91 -13.29
N ARG A 180 18.67 13.00 -14.27
CA ARG A 180 17.45 12.76 -15.04
C ARG A 180 16.41 12.08 -14.15
N ARG A 181 15.15 12.16 -14.56
CA ARG A 181 14.03 11.54 -13.85
C ARG A 181 14.22 10.03 -13.80
N VAL A 182 14.13 9.44 -12.60
CA VAL A 182 14.19 8.00 -12.40
C VAL A 182 12.78 7.46 -12.21
N SER A 183 12.37 6.55 -13.09
CA SER A 183 11.10 5.84 -12.96
C SER A 183 11.24 4.70 -11.95
N LEU A 184 10.32 4.67 -10.98
CA LEU A 184 10.19 3.61 -9.98
C LEU A 184 9.12 2.65 -10.48
N PRO A 185 9.47 1.38 -10.78
CA PRO A 185 8.50 0.43 -11.32
C PRO A 185 7.33 0.21 -10.35
N VAL A 186 6.12 0.40 -10.86
CA VAL A 186 4.86 0.15 -10.14
C VAL A 186 4.21 -1.10 -10.70
N GLU A 187 3.78 -1.97 -9.81
CA GLU A 187 2.97 -3.13 -10.12
C GLU A 187 1.52 -2.84 -9.72
N ARG A 188 0.58 -3.15 -10.61
CA ARG A 188 -0.86 -3.10 -10.32
C ARG A 188 -1.29 -4.44 -9.75
N LEU A 189 -2.07 -4.39 -8.68
CA LEU A 189 -2.65 -5.57 -8.05
C LEU A 189 -4.12 -5.63 -8.47
N SER A 190 -4.54 -6.73 -9.08
CA SER A 190 -5.94 -6.95 -9.42
C SER A 190 -6.77 -7.24 -8.18
N GLN A 191 -7.97 -6.70 -8.16
CA GLN A 191 -9.03 -7.16 -7.26
C GLN A 191 -9.51 -8.54 -7.73
N ARG A 192 -9.91 -9.40 -6.79
CA ARG A 192 -10.45 -10.74 -7.08
C ARG A 192 -11.91 -10.65 -7.51
N VAL A 193 -12.70 -9.81 -6.84
CA VAL A 193 -14.13 -9.66 -7.13
C VAL A 193 -14.41 -8.26 -7.66
N THR A 194 -15.01 -8.22 -8.84
CA THR A 194 -15.48 -7.00 -9.51
C THR A 194 -17.00 -7.01 -9.60
N ARG A 195 -17.60 -5.83 -9.83
CA ARG A 195 -19.02 -5.75 -10.19
C ARG A 195 -19.41 -6.62 -11.38
N ALA A 196 -18.52 -6.74 -12.36
CA ALA A 196 -18.76 -7.47 -13.60
C ALA A 196 -18.56 -8.98 -13.45
N SER A 197 -17.78 -9.41 -12.46
CA SER A 197 -17.49 -10.82 -12.19
C SER A 197 -18.42 -11.40 -11.13
N TYR A 198 -19.38 -10.63 -10.63
CA TYR A 198 -20.32 -11.10 -9.63
C TYR A 198 -21.41 -11.92 -10.33
N GLY A 199 -21.69 -13.11 -9.78
CA GLY A 199 -22.71 -14.00 -10.29
C GLY A 199 -24.14 -13.54 -10.00
N PRO A 200 -25.12 -14.45 -10.15
CA PRO A 200 -26.51 -14.17 -9.80
C PRO A 200 -26.68 -13.78 -8.33
N VAL A 201 -27.68 -12.97 -8.03
CA VAL A 201 -28.11 -12.63 -6.67
C VAL A 201 -29.62 -12.83 -6.58
N ILE A 202 -30.07 -13.51 -5.53
CA ILE A 202 -31.50 -13.69 -5.25
C ILE A 202 -31.92 -12.74 -4.13
N VAL A 203 -33.06 -12.07 -4.32
CA VAL A 203 -33.75 -11.34 -3.27
C VAL A 203 -35.19 -11.84 -3.17
N ILE A 204 -35.52 -12.49 -2.06
CA ILE A 204 -36.87 -12.95 -1.71
C ILE A 204 -37.54 -11.87 -0.87
N ARG A 205 -38.73 -11.47 -1.30
CA ARG A 205 -39.59 -10.48 -0.67
C ARG A 205 -40.79 -11.19 -0.08
N ARG A 206 -40.84 -11.29 1.25
CA ARG A 206 -41.89 -12.02 1.96
C ARG A 206 -43.25 -11.33 1.88
N GLY A 207 -43.29 -10.00 1.99
CA GLY A 207 -44.54 -9.24 1.99
C GLY A 207 -45.27 -9.30 0.65
N SER A 208 -44.53 -9.44 -0.45
CA SER A 208 -45.10 -9.57 -1.80
C SER A 208 -45.06 -10.99 -2.38
N ASN A 209 -44.52 -11.96 -1.65
CA ASN A 209 -44.35 -13.35 -2.10
C ASN A 209 -43.67 -13.47 -3.48
N ARG A 210 -42.56 -12.72 -3.64
CA ARG A 210 -41.79 -12.67 -4.89
C ARG A 210 -40.33 -13.02 -4.68
N LEU A 211 -39.77 -13.78 -5.63
CA LEU A 211 -38.34 -13.99 -5.76
C LEU A 211 -37.82 -13.16 -6.94
N HIS A 212 -36.91 -12.23 -6.65
CA HIS A 212 -36.24 -11.41 -7.65
C HIS A 212 -34.83 -11.96 -7.90
N LEU A 213 -34.56 -12.34 -9.13
CA LEU A 213 -33.25 -12.76 -9.60
C LEU A 213 -32.55 -11.57 -10.29
N TYR A 214 -31.30 -11.34 -9.92
CA TYR A 214 -30.45 -10.30 -10.48
C TYR A 214 -29.19 -10.90 -11.10
N ALA A 215 -28.73 -10.33 -12.21
CA ALA A 215 -27.38 -10.53 -12.73
C ALA A 215 -26.48 -9.42 -12.14
N GLY A 216 -25.81 -9.70 -11.02
CA GLY A 216 -25.16 -8.69 -10.20
C GLY A 216 -26.17 -7.66 -9.66
N MET A 217 -26.13 -6.42 -10.19
CA MET A 217 -27.08 -5.36 -9.82
C MET A 217 -28.25 -5.20 -10.81
N LYS A 218 -28.23 -5.89 -11.95
CA LYS A 218 -29.26 -5.74 -12.99
C LYS A 218 -30.43 -6.69 -12.70
N PRO A 219 -31.67 -6.21 -12.62
CA PRO A 219 -32.83 -7.10 -12.56
C PRO A 219 -32.82 -8.03 -13.77
N TRP A 220 -33.07 -9.32 -13.53
CA TRP A 220 -33.09 -10.32 -14.58
C TRP A 220 -34.46 -10.97 -14.71
N ARG A 221 -34.99 -11.56 -13.62
CA ARG A 221 -36.30 -12.22 -13.64
C ARG A 221 -36.98 -12.13 -12.29
N VAL A 222 -38.32 -12.19 -12.29
CA VAL A 222 -39.13 -12.21 -11.07
C VAL A 222 -40.07 -13.40 -11.14
N PHE A 223 -40.22 -14.09 -10.02
CA PHE A 223 -41.09 -15.26 -9.86
C PHE A 223 -42.08 -15.02 -8.73
N GLY A 224 -43.30 -15.53 -8.88
CA GLY A 224 -44.18 -15.75 -7.75
C GLY A 224 -43.65 -16.91 -6.92
N VAL A 225 -43.68 -16.79 -5.59
CA VAL A 225 -43.28 -17.86 -4.69
C VAL A 225 -44.30 -18.02 -3.56
N ALA A 226 -44.29 -19.15 -2.87
CA ALA A 226 -44.93 -19.25 -1.55
C ALA A 226 -43.86 -19.13 -0.46
N THR A 227 -44.13 -18.33 0.56
CA THR A 227 -43.25 -18.20 1.74
C THR A 227 -43.85 -18.89 2.96
N GLY A 228 -43.11 -18.91 4.06
CA GLY A 228 -43.54 -19.48 5.33
C GLY A 228 -44.74 -18.74 5.92
N GLN A 229 -45.71 -19.49 6.42
CA GLN A 229 -46.85 -18.97 7.17
C GLN A 229 -46.43 -18.26 8.47
N SER A 230 -47.32 -17.51 9.10
CA SER A 230 -47.00 -16.74 10.32
C SER A 230 -46.48 -17.59 11.48
N SER A 231 -46.99 -18.82 11.64
CA SER A 231 -46.53 -19.79 12.64
C SER A 231 -45.19 -20.44 12.31
N TYR A 232 -44.76 -20.40 11.05
CA TYR A 232 -43.48 -20.96 10.57
C TYR A 232 -42.86 -20.03 9.53
N PRO A 233 -42.45 -18.81 9.93
CA PRO A 233 -42.07 -17.77 9.00
C PRO A 233 -40.75 -18.10 8.31
N THR A 234 -40.63 -17.77 7.02
CA THR A 234 -39.34 -17.79 6.34
C THR A 234 -38.39 -16.80 7.03
N PRO A 235 -37.17 -17.19 7.41
CA PRO A 235 -36.25 -16.32 8.15
C PRO A 235 -35.80 -15.12 7.32
N LEU A 236 -35.52 -14.00 7.97
CA LEU A 236 -34.95 -12.81 7.33
C LEU A 236 -33.43 -12.83 7.45
N GLY A 237 -32.72 -12.37 6.41
CA GLY A 237 -31.26 -12.32 6.43
C GLY A 237 -30.61 -12.65 5.09
N LEU A 238 -29.30 -12.88 5.12
CA LEU A 238 -28.50 -13.35 3.99
C LEU A 238 -28.16 -14.83 4.19
N PHE A 239 -28.67 -15.68 3.31
CA PHE A 239 -28.49 -17.12 3.38
C PHE A 239 -28.03 -17.69 2.03
N PRO A 240 -26.72 -17.78 1.73
CA PRO A 240 -26.26 -18.36 0.48
C PRO A 240 -26.76 -19.80 0.29
N ILE A 241 -26.89 -20.23 -0.97
CA ILE A 241 -27.15 -21.62 -1.34
C ILE A 241 -25.94 -22.47 -0.94
N VAL A 242 -26.14 -23.48 -0.11
CA VAL A 242 -25.07 -24.39 0.36
C VAL A 242 -25.11 -25.76 -0.30
N VAL A 243 -26.27 -26.16 -0.82
CA VAL A 243 -26.45 -27.46 -1.46
C VAL A 243 -27.51 -27.41 -2.56
N LYS A 244 -27.33 -28.24 -3.58
CA LYS A 244 -28.25 -28.40 -4.70
C LYS A 244 -28.49 -29.88 -4.97
N TRP A 245 -29.76 -30.32 -4.98
CA TRP A 245 -30.13 -31.69 -5.28
C TRP A 245 -31.15 -31.78 -6.43
N TYR A 246 -30.89 -32.72 -7.33
CA TYR A 246 -31.79 -33.13 -8.40
C TYR A 246 -32.67 -34.27 -7.89
N HIS A 247 -33.99 -34.20 -8.09
CA HIS A 247 -34.97 -35.21 -7.67
C HIS A 247 -34.73 -35.69 -6.22
N PRO A 248 -34.87 -34.79 -5.22
CA PRO A 248 -34.57 -35.10 -3.84
C PRO A 248 -35.62 -36.02 -3.22
N TRP A 249 -35.18 -36.91 -2.32
CA TRP A 249 -36.08 -37.45 -1.31
C TRP A 249 -36.57 -36.32 -0.41
N TRP A 250 -37.85 -36.35 -0.05
CA TRP A 250 -38.35 -35.48 1.01
C TRP A 250 -38.40 -36.26 2.32
N TYR A 251 -37.71 -35.75 3.33
CA TYR A 251 -37.74 -36.26 4.69
C TYR A 251 -38.55 -35.31 5.56
N PRO A 252 -39.62 -35.77 6.23
CA PRO A 252 -40.36 -34.97 7.18
C PRO A 252 -39.42 -34.40 8.26
N PRO A 253 -39.47 -33.09 8.55
CA PRO A 253 -38.66 -32.52 9.62
C PRO A 253 -39.17 -32.99 10.99
N ALA A 254 -38.30 -32.93 12.00
CA ALA A 254 -38.67 -33.17 13.39
C ALA A 254 -39.47 -31.99 13.95
N SER A 255 -40.72 -31.84 13.52
CA SER A 255 -41.64 -30.77 13.93
C SER A 255 -43.06 -31.32 14.10
N ASP A 256 -43.86 -30.68 14.96
CA ASP A 256 -45.21 -31.16 15.29
C ASP A 256 -46.13 -31.28 14.07
N TRP A 257 -46.03 -30.36 13.11
CA TRP A 257 -46.85 -30.39 11.89
C TRP A 257 -46.53 -31.61 11.00
N ALA A 258 -45.34 -32.17 11.12
CA ALA A 258 -44.85 -33.29 10.32
C ALA A 258 -44.92 -34.64 11.05
N LYS A 259 -45.47 -34.65 12.28
CA LYS A 259 -45.55 -35.84 13.11
C LYS A 259 -46.35 -36.95 12.42
N GLY A 260 -45.75 -38.14 12.32
CA GLY A 260 -46.37 -39.31 11.69
C GLY A 260 -46.24 -39.36 10.16
N LEU A 261 -45.70 -38.31 9.52
CA LEU A 261 -45.38 -38.35 8.10
C LEU A 261 -44.17 -39.26 7.85
N LYS A 262 -44.15 -39.90 6.67
CA LYS A 262 -43.07 -40.80 6.24
C LYS A 262 -42.24 -40.14 5.13
N PRO A 263 -40.97 -40.53 4.94
CA PRO A 263 -40.18 -40.08 3.80
C PRO A 263 -40.88 -40.36 2.48
N VAL A 264 -40.82 -39.40 1.56
CA VAL A 264 -41.44 -39.49 0.24
C VAL A 264 -40.33 -39.57 -0.82
N PRO A 265 -40.32 -40.60 -1.69
CA PRO A 265 -39.33 -40.73 -2.75
C PRO A 265 -39.49 -39.62 -3.81
N PRO A 266 -38.49 -39.45 -4.69
CA PRO A 266 -38.63 -38.58 -5.84
C PRO A 266 -39.77 -39.06 -6.76
N GLY A 267 -40.59 -38.14 -7.26
CA GLY A 267 -41.72 -38.46 -8.14
C GLY A 267 -42.98 -37.64 -7.85
N PRO A 268 -44.11 -37.99 -8.50
CA PRO A 268 -45.40 -37.33 -8.26
C PRO A 268 -45.78 -37.31 -6.79
N GLY A 269 -46.24 -36.15 -6.29
CA GLY A 269 -46.64 -35.97 -4.89
C GLY A 269 -45.50 -35.65 -3.92
N ASN A 270 -44.23 -35.65 -4.36
CA ASN A 270 -43.12 -35.21 -3.52
C ASN A 270 -43.24 -33.70 -3.20
N PRO A 271 -43.27 -33.28 -1.92
CA PRO A 271 -43.44 -31.88 -1.53
C PRO A 271 -42.35 -30.92 -2.01
N LEU A 272 -41.14 -31.43 -2.29
CA LEU A 272 -40.00 -30.65 -2.80
C LEU A 272 -40.00 -30.51 -4.33
N GLY A 273 -40.90 -31.21 -5.02
CA GLY A 273 -40.87 -31.31 -6.48
C GLY A 273 -39.56 -31.93 -6.96
N THR A 274 -38.97 -31.35 -8.00
CA THR A 274 -37.84 -31.94 -8.73
C THR A 274 -36.49 -31.30 -8.45
N ARG A 275 -36.44 -30.16 -7.74
CA ARG A 275 -35.20 -29.43 -7.42
C ARG A 275 -35.23 -28.94 -5.99
N TRP A 276 -34.10 -29.09 -5.32
CA TRP A 276 -33.85 -28.51 -4.00
C TRP A 276 -32.60 -27.64 -4.04
N MET A 277 -32.73 -26.39 -3.61
CA MET A 277 -31.64 -25.44 -3.39
C MET A 277 -31.64 -25.07 -1.91
N GLY A 278 -30.87 -25.81 -1.11
CA GLY A 278 -30.79 -25.62 0.33
C GLY A 278 -30.00 -24.37 0.68
N LEU A 279 -30.52 -23.57 1.61
CA LEU A 279 -29.87 -22.35 2.10
C LEU A 279 -29.03 -22.66 3.33
N SER A 280 -28.13 -21.75 3.68
CA SER A 280 -27.40 -21.79 4.97
C SER A 280 -28.29 -21.55 6.19
N ALA A 281 -29.54 -21.13 5.99
CA ALA A 281 -30.57 -21.20 7.02
C ALA A 281 -30.97 -22.66 7.25
N GLU A 282 -31.01 -23.07 8.52
CA GLU A 282 -31.35 -24.44 8.92
C GLU A 282 -32.71 -24.87 8.36
N SER A 283 -32.73 -26.02 7.67
CA SER A 283 -33.94 -26.63 7.10
C SER A 283 -34.76 -25.75 6.13
N VAL A 284 -34.19 -24.66 5.62
CA VAL A 284 -34.85 -23.78 4.64
C VAL A 284 -34.21 -23.94 3.27
N GLY A 285 -35.05 -24.03 2.23
CA GLY A 285 -34.61 -24.14 0.85
C GLY A 285 -35.58 -23.49 -0.13
N ILE A 286 -35.09 -23.27 -1.34
CA ILE A 286 -35.90 -22.91 -2.51
C ILE A 286 -36.14 -24.20 -3.29
N HIS A 287 -37.40 -24.52 -3.59
CA HIS A 287 -37.75 -25.77 -4.26
C HIS A 287 -39.06 -25.67 -5.06
N GLY A 288 -39.29 -26.63 -5.95
CA GLY A 288 -40.56 -26.76 -6.67
C GLY A 288 -41.68 -27.26 -5.75
N THR A 289 -42.95 -27.10 -6.13
CA THR A 289 -44.05 -27.69 -5.36
C THR A 289 -45.13 -28.28 -6.26
N PRO A 290 -45.74 -29.44 -5.90
CA PRO A 290 -46.93 -29.94 -6.59
C PRO A 290 -48.17 -29.08 -6.29
N ASP A 291 -48.17 -28.34 -5.17
CA ASP A 291 -49.25 -27.42 -4.80
C ASP A 291 -49.04 -26.04 -5.44
N SER A 292 -49.31 -25.97 -6.75
CA SER A 292 -49.22 -24.75 -7.55
C SER A 292 -50.09 -23.61 -7.00
N SER A 293 -51.18 -23.94 -6.30
CA SER A 293 -52.13 -22.96 -5.76
C SER A 293 -51.58 -22.17 -4.57
N SER A 294 -50.56 -22.69 -3.90
CA SER A 294 -49.88 -22.01 -2.80
C SER A 294 -49.05 -20.80 -3.24
N ILE A 295 -48.68 -20.70 -4.52
CA ILE A 295 -47.81 -19.65 -5.04
C ILE A 295 -48.52 -18.29 -4.96
N GLY A 296 -47.83 -17.29 -4.39
CA GLY A 296 -48.39 -15.97 -4.10
C GLY A 296 -48.86 -15.79 -2.65
N TYR A 297 -48.85 -16.87 -1.84
CA TYR A 297 -49.31 -16.86 -0.45
C TYR A 297 -48.22 -17.30 0.53
N SER A 298 -48.40 -16.95 1.81
CA SER A 298 -47.57 -17.45 2.91
C SER A 298 -48.16 -18.76 3.43
N ALA A 299 -47.79 -19.88 2.79
CA ALA A 299 -48.42 -21.19 2.97
C ALA A 299 -47.45 -22.33 3.32
N SER A 300 -46.14 -22.08 3.35
CA SER A 300 -45.13 -23.09 3.67
C SER A 300 -44.80 -23.15 5.16
N HIS A 301 -43.99 -24.14 5.56
CA HIS A 301 -43.41 -24.24 6.90
C HIS A 301 -42.01 -23.61 6.99
N GLY A 302 -41.72 -22.60 6.15
CA GLY A 302 -40.47 -21.84 6.17
C GLY A 302 -39.73 -21.82 4.83
N CYS A 303 -39.86 -22.87 4.01
CA CYS A 303 -39.26 -22.95 2.68
C CYS A 303 -39.89 -22.00 1.66
N ILE A 304 -39.18 -21.77 0.56
CA ILE A 304 -39.64 -20.96 -0.57
C ILE A 304 -40.09 -21.90 -1.69
N ARG A 305 -41.40 -21.98 -1.91
CA ARG A 305 -41.98 -22.84 -2.95
C ARG A 305 -42.06 -22.07 -4.26
N MET A 306 -41.75 -22.74 -5.36
CA MET A 306 -41.86 -22.23 -6.73
C MET A 306 -42.68 -23.20 -7.58
N HIS A 307 -43.21 -22.71 -8.71
CA HIS A 307 -43.70 -23.63 -9.73
C HIS A 307 -42.56 -24.54 -10.20
N VAL A 308 -42.84 -25.83 -10.38
CA VAL A 308 -41.80 -26.82 -10.70
C VAL A 308 -40.95 -26.40 -11.92
N PRO A 309 -41.52 -25.99 -13.07
CA PRO A 309 -40.70 -25.58 -14.21
C PRO A 309 -39.81 -24.36 -13.93
N GLU A 310 -40.25 -23.44 -13.08
CA GLU A 310 -39.47 -22.26 -12.70
C GLU A 310 -38.34 -22.60 -11.74
N ALA A 311 -38.58 -23.54 -10.81
CA ALA A 311 -37.54 -24.07 -9.92
C ALA A 311 -36.46 -24.81 -10.72
N GLU A 312 -36.86 -25.59 -11.74
CA GLU A 312 -35.95 -26.26 -12.66
C GLU A 312 -35.09 -25.27 -13.42
N TRP A 313 -35.71 -24.22 -13.97
CA TRP A 313 -34.96 -23.17 -14.66
C TRP A 313 -33.99 -22.45 -13.73
N LEU A 314 -34.45 -22.01 -12.54
CA LEU A 314 -33.63 -21.29 -11.57
C LEU A 314 -32.43 -22.13 -11.12
N PHE A 315 -32.65 -23.44 -10.91
CA PHE A 315 -31.60 -24.37 -10.52
C PHE A 315 -30.42 -24.38 -11.50
N GLU A 316 -30.67 -24.24 -12.79
CA GLU A 316 -29.59 -24.17 -13.80
C GLU A 316 -28.90 -22.79 -13.84
N GLN A 317 -29.53 -21.74 -13.31
CA GLN A 317 -28.97 -20.37 -13.34
C GLN A 317 -28.13 -20.02 -12.12
N VAL A 318 -28.20 -20.79 -11.03
CA VAL A 318 -27.55 -20.47 -9.76
C VAL A 318 -26.59 -21.55 -9.32
N GLU A 319 -25.54 -21.15 -8.62
CA GLU A 319 -24.49 -22.04 -8.11
C GLU A 319 -24.49 -22.13 -6.59
N ILE A 320 -23.81 -23.13 -6.05
CA ILE A 320 -23.48 -23.15 -4.62
C ILE A 320 -22.66 -21.89 -4.31
N GLY A 321 -23.02 -21.18 -3.24
CA GLY A 321 -22.48 -19.88 -2.87
C GLY A 321 -23.29 -18.69 -3.40
N THR A 322 -24.29 -18.89 -4.27
CA THR A 322 -25.18 -17.82 -4.73
C THR A 322 -25.85 -17.15 -3.53
N PRO A 323 -25.70 -15.83 -3.33
CA PRO A 323 -26.28 -15.12 -2.20
C PRO A 323 -27.79 -14.99 -2.35
N VAL A 324 -28.50 -15.30 -1.27
CA VAL A 324 -29.95 -15.16 -1.18
C VAL A 324 -30.28 -14.23 -0.02
N TYR A 325 -30.79 -13.04 -0.33
CA TYR A 325 -31.35 -12.13 0.66
C TYR A 325 -32.83 -12.43 0.85
N ILE A 326 -33.28 -12.51 2.10
CA ILE A 326 -34.69 -12.62 2.45
C ILE A 326 -35.08 -11.39 3.27
N VAL A 327 -36.01 -10.61 2.74
CA VAL A 327 -36.45 -9.33 3.32
C VAL A 327 -37.96 -9.33 3.55
N ALA A 328 -38.43 -8.49 4.47
CA ALA A 328 -39.84 -8.38 4.84
C ALA A 328 -40.72 -7.72 3.76
N ALA A 329 -40.11 -6.94 2.86
CA ALA A 329 -40.76 -6.18 1.80
C ALA A 329 -41.41 -7.06 0.71
#